data_AF-A0A7X8PMS6-F1
#
_entry.id   AF-A0A7X8PMS6-F1
#
_cell.length_a   1.000
_cell.length_b   1.000
_cell.length_c   1.000
_cell.angle_alpha   90.00
_cell.angle_beta   90.00
_cell.angle_gamma   90.00
#
_symmetry.space_group_name_H-M   'P 1'
#
loop_
_entity.id
_entity.type
_entity.pdbx_description
1 polymer ?
#
loop_
_entity_poly.entity_id
_entity_poly.type
_entity_poly.pdbx_seq_one_letter_code
_entity_poly.pdbx_strand_id
1 'polypeptide(L)'
;RKALAQKPDSMEIIDSMAWMLYRKNEFEDARTYIDRAITLSPDYVPGVIAEHAGDIYHALRHYHRAVRYWRSALKSDDRDIDREALQKKLREVEAMMAFED
;
A
#
# COMPACT_ATOMS: atom_id res chain seq x y z
N ARG A 1 -6.05 10.11 29.71
CA ARG A 1 -6.13 10.65 28.34
C ARG A 1 -7.23 9.87 27.62
N LYS A 2 -8.18 10.59 27.04
CA LYS A 2 -9.49 10.11 26.58
C LYS A 2 -9.36 8.91 25.63
N ALA A 3 -10.22 7.93 25.87
CA ALA A 3 -10.45 6.76 25.06
C ALA A 3 -10.56 7.15 23.57
N LEU A 4 -9.75 6.49 22.75
CA LEU A 4 -9.93 6.41 21.31
C LEU A 4 -11.34 5.88 21.05
N ALA A 5 -12.25 6.78 20.73
CA ALA A 5 -13.48 6.41 20.05
C ALA A 5 -13.05 5.77 18.74
N GLN A 6 -13.05 4.43 18.71
CA GLN A 6 -12.79 3.64 17.53
C GLN A 6 -13.80 4.08 16.47
N LYS A 7 -13.34 4.81 15.46
CA LYS A 7 -14.11 5.06 14.26
C LYS A 7 -13.98 3.79 13.41
N PRO A 8 -15.01 2.94 13.32
CA PRO A 8 -14.92 1.65 12.61
C PRO A 8 -14.62 1.79 11.10
N ASP A 9 -14.63 3.01 10.56
CA ASP A 9 -14.32 3.35 9.17
C ASP A 9 -13.08 4.24 9.00
N SER A 10 -12.10 4.16 9.91
CA SER A 10 -10.83 4.87 9.69
C SER A 10 -10.01 4.18 8.60
N MET A 11 -9.19 4.97 7.89
CA MET A 11 -8.32 4.47 6.82
C MET A 11 -7.42 3.32 7.31
N GLU A 12 -6.91 3.42 8.54
CA GLU A 12 -6.01 2.45 9.17
C GLU A 12 -6.70 1.12 9.48
N ILE A 13 -7.96 1.13 9.88
CA ILE A 13 -8.73 -0.10 10.13
C ILE A 13 -8.99 -0.83 8.80
N ILE A 14 -9.37 -0.09 7.77
CA ILE A 14 -9.63 -0.66 6.45
C ILE A 14 -8.34 -1.19 5.81
N ASP A 15 -7.22 -0.47 5.95
CA ASP A 15 -5.89 -0.94 5.56
C ASP A 15 -5.50 -2.22 6.31
N SER A 16 -5.74 -2.29 7.62
CA SER A 16 -5.45 -3.52 8.40
C SER A 16 -6.20 -4.74 7.86
N MET A 17 -7.45 -4.55 7.41
CA MET A 17 -8.23 -5.60 6.75
C MET A 17 -7.63 -5.97 5.38
N ALA A 18 -7.24 -4.99 4.57
CA ALA A 18 -6.56 -5.23 3.30
C ALA A 18 -5.26 -6.04 3.50
N TRP A 19 -4.46 -5.67 4.50
CA TRP A 19 -3.22 -6.35 4.81
C TRP A 19 -3.44 -7.79 5.28
N MET A 20 -4.44 -8.03 6.13
CA MET A 20 -4.82 -9.39 6.52
C MET A 20 -5.17 -10.26 5.30
N LEU A 21 -5.95 -9.73 4.35
CA LEU A 21 -6.34 -10.44 3.12
C LEU A 21 -5.12 -10.69 2.21
N TYR A 22 -4.26 -9.68 2.05
CA TYR A 22 -2.99 -9.83 1.33
C TYR A 22 -2.14 -10.97 1.90
N ARG A 23 -2.02 -11.05 3.23
CA ARG A 23 -1.28 -12.10 3.93
C ARG A 23 -1.90 -13.49 3.78
N LYS A 24 -3.17 -13.60 3.38
CA LYS A 24 -3.86 -14.84 3.02
C LYS A 24 -3.78 -15.18 1.53
N ASN A 25 -3.08 -14.37 0.73
CA ASN A 25 -3.06 -14.41 -0.74
C ASN A 25 -4.42 -14.13 -1.40
N GLU A 26 -5.34 -13.46 -0.68
CA GLU A 26 -6.65 -13.04 -1.19
C GLU A 26 -6.51 -11.64 -1.82
N PHE A 27 -5.74 -11.54 -2.91
CA PHE A 27 -5.25 -10.26 -3.43
C PHE A 27 -6.35 -9.35 -4.01
N GLU A 28 -7.37 -9.91 -4.67
CA GLU A 28 -8.48 -9.12 -5.21
C GLU A 28 -9.36 -8.52 -4.11
N ASP A 29 -9.59 -9.29 -3.03
CA ASP A 29 -10.29 -8.77 -1.86
C ASP A 29 -9.42 -7.72 -1.15
N ALA A 30 -8.12 -7.97 -1.00
CA ALA A 30 -7.18 -6.99 -0.47
C ALA A 30 -7.21 -5.67 -1.26
N ARG A 31 -7.28 -5.74 -2.60
CA ARG A 31 -7.43 -4.58 -3.47
C ARG A 31 -8.71 -3.80 -3.18
N THR A 32 -9.83 -4.51 -2.99
CA THR A 32 -11.12 -3.86 -2.67
C THR A 32 -11.03 -3.03 -1.39
N TYR A 33 -10.39 -3.58 -0.35
CA TYR A 33 -10.21 -2.85 0.92
C TYR A 33 -9.18 -1.73 0.80
N ILE A 34 -8.02 -1.95 0.17
CA ILE A 34 -7.00 -0.89 0.09
C ILE A 34 -7.47 0.28 -0.79
N ASP A 35 -8.25 0.02 -1.84
CA ASP A 35 -8.86 1.06 -2.66
C ASP A 35 -9.87 1.88 -1.85
N ARG A 36 -10.67 1.21 -1.01
CA ARG A 36 -11.55 1.92 -0.08
C ARG A 36 -10.75 2.77 0.90
N ALA A 37 -9.67 2.25 1.48
CA ALA A 37 -8.83 3.00 2.43
C ALA A 37 -8.31 4.30 1.79
N ILE A 38 -7.63 4.21 0.65
CA ILE A 38 -7.04 5.40 -0.01
C ILE A 38 -8.07 6.43 -0.47
N THR A 39 -9.32 6.03 -0.73
CA THR A 39 -10.40 6.97 -1.12
C THR A 39 -10.96 7.78 0.04
N LEU A 40 -10.72 7.39 1.30
CA LEU A 40 -11.21 8.14 2.46
C LEU A 40 -10.50 9.47 2.66
N SER A 41 -9.24 9.57 2.23
CA SER A 41 -8.46 10.81 2.22
C SER A 41 -7.69 10.92 0.90
N PRO A 42 -8.33 11.39 -0.18
CA PRO A 42 -7.69 11.44 -1.50
C PRO A 42 -6.47 12.38 -1.55
N ASP A 43 -6.40 13.35 -0.63
CA ASP A 43 -5.32 14.33 -0.56
C ASP A 43 -4.10 13.83 0.23
N TYR A 44 -4.24 12.75 1.00
CA TYR A 44 -3.17 12.24 1.85
C TYR A 44 -3.32 10.74 2.14
N VAL A 45 -2.33 9.96 1.71
CA VAL A 45 -2.20 8.53 2.03
C VAL A 45 -0.95 8.37 2.91
N PRO A 46 -1.08 7.83 4.15
CA PRO A 46 0.06 7.52 4.99
C PRO A 46 1.06 6.59 4.31
N GLY A 47 2.32 6.71 4.72
CA GLY A 47 3.42 6.01 4.09
C GLY A 47 3.26 4.49 4.10
N VAL A 48 2.96 3.91 5.27
CA VAL A 48 2.68 2.47 5.42
C VAL A 48 1.51 2.01 4.55
N ILE A 49 0.43 2.77 4.47
CA ILE A 49 -0.75 2.42 3.66
C ILE A 49 -0.42 2.46 2.16
N ALA A 50 0.41 3.43 1.74
CA ALA A 50 0.94 3.46 0.39
C ALA A 50 1.89 2.27 0.11
N GLU A 51 2.68 1.81 1.09
CA GLU A 51 3.47 0.59 0.92
C GLU A 51 2.57 -0.64 0.71
N HIS A 52 1.57 -0.84 1.57
CA HIS A 52 0.62 -1.94 1.45
C HIS A 52 -0.13 -1.91 0.11
N ALA A 53 -0.57 -0.73 -0.33
CA ALA A 53 -1.16 -0.57 -1.66
C ALA A 53 -0.21 -1.02 -2.76
N GLY A 54 1.06 -0.62 -2.69
CA GLY A 54 2.06 -1.04 -3.66
C GLY A 54 2.26 -2.56 -3.69
N ASP A 55 2.34 -3.20 -2.52
CA ASP A 55 2.51 -4.65 -2.38
C ASP A 55 1.29 -5.42 -2.93
N ILE A 56 0.08 -4.96 -2.63
CA ILE A 56 -1.17 -5.55 -3.14
C ILE A 56 -1.24 -5.43 -4.68
N TYR A 57 -0.94 -4.25 -5.22
CA TYR A 57 -0.93 -4.06 -6.67
C TYR A 57 0.16 -4.87 -7.37
N HIS A 58 1.31 -5.05 -6.74
CA HIS A 58 2.37 -5.89 -7.26
C HIS A 58 1.95 -7.36 -7.35
N ALA A 59 1.30 -7.90 -6.30
CA ALA A 59 0.80 -9.27 -6.29
C ALA A 59 -0.26 -9.53 -7.39
N LEU A 60 -1.02 -8.50 -7.77
CA LEU A 60 -1.97 -8.52 -8.89
C LEU A 60 -1.35 -8.21 -10.25
N ARG A 61 -0.03 -8.07 -10.34
CA ARG A 61 0.72 -7.70 -11.57
C ARG A 61 0.33 -6.34 -12.15
N HIS A 62 -0.27 -5.47 -11.35
CA HIS A 62 -0.55 -4.09 -11.70
C HIS A 62 0.70 -3.22 -11.42
N TYR A 63 1.80 -3.52 -12.12
CA TYR A 63 3.13 -2.98 -11.81
C TYR A 63 3.21 -1.45 -11.83
N HIS A 64 2.55 -0.80 -12.78
CA HIS A 64 2.49 0.66 -12.84
C HIS A 64 1.83 1.28 -11.58
N ARG A 65 0.78 0.63 -11.03
CA ARG A 65 0.16 1.07 -9.77
C ARG A 65 1.08 0.78 -8.59
N ALA A 66 1.73 -0.39 -8.56
CA ALA A 66 2.68 -0.74 -7.52
C ALA A 66 3.81 0.29 -7.39
N VAL A 67 4.47 0.60 -8.51
CA VAL A 67 5.52 1.62 -8.63
C VAL A 67 5.02 2.98 -8.14
N ARG A 68 3.81 3.40 -8.52
CA ARG A 68 3.24 4.68 -8.09
C ARG A 68 3.13 4.76 -6.57
N TYR A 69 2.57 3.74 -5.92
CA TYR A 69 2.35 3.77 -4.48
C TYR A 69 3.64 3.58 -3.68
N TRP A 70 4.55 2.71 -4.10
CA TRP A 70 5.87 2.60 -3.47
C TRP A 70 6.68 3.89 -3.56
N ARG A 71 6.64 4.61 -4.70
CA ARG A 71 7.25 5.94 -4.81
C ARG A 71 6.57 6.97 -3.90
N SER A 72 5.26 6.88 -3.69
CA SER A 72 4.53 7.72 -2.74
C SER A 72 4.95 7.44 -1.30
N ALA A 73 5.02 6.16 -0.93
CA ALA A 73 5.49 5.69 0.38
C ALA A 73 6.92 6.22 0.68
N LEU A 74 7.84 6.14 -0.29
CA LEU A 74 9.20 6.66 -0.15
C LEU A 74 9.29 8.19 0.02
N LYS A 75 8.26 8.96 -0.40
CA LYS A 75 8.19 10.41 -0.20
C LYS A 75 7.62 10.81 1.16
N SER A 76 7.01 9.89 1.89
CA SER A 76 6.50 10.15 3.24
C SER A 76 7.66 10.28 4.24
N ASP A 77 7.42 10.88 5.40
CA ASP A 77 8.33 10.90 6.56
C ASP A 77 8.06 9.75 7.55
N ASP A 78 7.29 8.75 7.11
CA ASP A 78 6.92 7.60 7.92
C ASP A 78 8.17 6.79 8.28
N ARG A 79 8.29 6.46 9.58
CA ARG A 79 9.43 5.72 10.14
C ARG A 79 9.17 4.22 10.19
N ASP A 80 7.93 3.81 9.99
CA ASP A 80 7.53 2.41 10.03
C ASP A 80 7.81 1.70 8.70
N ILE A 81 8.20 2.44 7.65
CA ILE A 81 8.59 1.90 6.35
C ILE A 81 10.07 1.54 6.34
N ASP A 82 10.37 0.30 5.95
CA ASP A 82 11.72 -0.11 5.55
C ASP A 82 12.04 0.45 4.15
N ARG A 83 12.67 1.62 4.11
CA ARG A 83 13.02 2.31 2.85
C ARG A 83 13.97 1.51 1.98
N GLU A 84 14.90 0.75 2.56
CA GLU A 84 15.86 -0.03 1.80
C GLU A 84 15.17 -1.20 1.10
N ALA A 85 14.33 -1.94 1.85
CA ALA A 85 13.51 -3.01 1.29
C ALA A 85 12.56 -2.50 0.21
N LEU A 86 11.91 -1.35 0.45
CA LEU A 86 10.97 -0.76 -0.50
C LEU A 86 11.66 -0.29 -1.78
N GLN A 87 12.84 0.32 -1.67
CA GLN A 87 13.66 0.68 -2.84
C GLN A 87 14.12 -0.54 -3.63
N LYS A 88 14.39 -1.67 -2.96
CA LYS A 88 14.73 -2.93 -3.63
C LYS A 88 13.54 -3.45 -4.43
N LYS A 89 12.34 -3.54 -3.83
CA LYS A 89 11.08 -3.90 -4.53
C LYS A 89 10.87 -3.04 -5.78
N LEU A 90 11.04 -1.72 -5.63
CA LEU A 90 10.86 -0.76 -6.72
C LEU A 90 11.82 -1.01 -7.89
N ARG A 91 13.12 -1.18 -7.62
CA ARG A 91 14.12 -1.45 -8.67
C ARG A 91 13.85 -2.75 -9.41
N GLU A 92 13.46 -3.81 -8.69
CA GLU A 92 13.16 -5.12 -9.30
C GLU A 92 12.00 -5.02 -10.28
N VAL A 93 10.92 -4.34 -9.90
CA VAL A 93 9.75 -4.17 -10.76
C VAL A 93 10.02 -3.23 -11.93
N GLU A 94 10.73 -2.13 -11.71
CA GLU A 94 11.10 -1.22 -12.81
C GLU A 94 12.02 -1.90 -13.83
N ALA A 95 12.96 -2.74 -13.38
CA ALA A 95 13.79 -3.52 -14.27
C ALA A 95 12.94 -4.51 -15.09
N MET A 96 12.04 -5.26 -14.44
CA MET A 96 11.12 -6.18 -15.11
C MET A 96 10.28 -5.48 -16.18
N MET A 97 9.68 -4.32 -15.86
CA MET A 97 8.89 -3.54 -16.81
C MET A 97 9.71 -3.07 -18.01
N ALA A 98 10.98 -2.70 -17.82
CA ALA A 98 11.85 -2.25 -18.90
C ALA A 98 12.26 -3.35 -19.90
N PHE A 99 12.08 -4.63 -19.55
CA PHE A 99 12.33 -5.77 -20.45
C PHE A 99 11.07 -6.27 -21.15
N GLU A 100 9.88 -5.79 -20.75
CA GLU A 100 8.59 -6.18 -21.34
C GLU A 100 8.08 -5.17 -22.40
N ASP A 101 8.73 -4.01 -22.52
CA ASP A 101 8.51 -2.97 -23.54
C ASP A 101 9.34 -3.22 -24.82
#